data_AF-A0A5N7Z815-F1
#
_entry.id   AF-A0A5N7Z815-F1
#
_cell.length_a   1.000
_cell.length_b   1.000
_cell.length_c   1.000
_cell.angle_alpha   90.00
_cell.angle_beta   90.00
_cell.angle_gamma   90.00
#
_symmetry.space_group_name_H-M   'P 1'
#
loop_
_entity.id
_entity.type
_entity.pdbx_description
1 polymer ?
#
loop_
_entity_poly.entity_id
_entity_poly.type
_entity_poly.pdbx_seq_one_letter_code
_entity_poly.pdbx_strand_id
1 'polypeptide(L)'
;ISYFTIELKENIPSEVKGKFDDWMFGCDVCQDVCPWNRFSKPHQEPLLKPNESILSFSKKDWEEITDETFRKVFKDSAVKRTKYEGLVRNLNFLKD
;
A
#
# COMPACT_ATOMS: atom_id res chain seq x y z
N ILE A 1 10.35 2.43 -4.56
CA ILE A 1 9.05 2.57 -3.86
C ILE A 1 8.78 1.36 -2.98
N SER A 2 8.58 0.14 -3.52
CA SER A 2 8.21 -1.05 -2.74
C SER A 2 9.02 -1.27 -1.45
N TYR A 3 10.36 -1.31 -1.53
CA TYR A 3 11.23 -1.44 -0.35
C TYR A 3 10.97 -0.35 0.70
N PHE A 4 10.92 0.92 0.27
CA PHE A 4 10.68 2.05 1.15
C PHE A 4 9.34 1.92 1.87
N THR A 5 8.28 1.48 1.19
CA THR A 5 6.93 1.40 1.77
C THR A 5 6.69 0.17 2.64
N ILE A 6 7.48 -0.91 2.47
CA ILE A 6 7.24 -2.20 3.13
C ILE A 6 8.30 -2.52 4.20
N GLU A 7 9.59 -2.32 3.90
CA GLU A 7 10.69 -2.84 4.72
C GLU A 7 11.45 -1.76 5.50
N LEU A 8 11.50 -0.52 4.98
CA LEU A 8 12.24 0.56 5.63
C LEU A 8 11.56 0.95 6.96
N LYS A 9 12.33 0.84 8.05
CA LYS A 9 11.86 1.19 9.41
C LYS A 9 12.07 2.66 9.77
N GLU A 10 13.03 3.32 9.14
CA GLU A 10 13.39 4.72 9.37
C GLU A 10 12.52 5.67 8.50
N ASN A 11 12.75 6.98 8.56
CA ASN A 11 12.07 7.93 7.69
C ASN A 11 12.44 7.73 6.20
N ILE A 12 11.47 7.97 5.30
CA ILE A 12 11.74 7.97 3.87
C ILE A 12 12.63 9.17 3.55
N PRO A 13 13.77 8.99 2.84
CA PRO A 13 14.68 10.09 2.52
C PRO A 13 14.00 11.17 1.68
N SER A 14 14.32 12.44 1.93
CA SER A 14 13.69 13.57 1.23
C SER A 14 14.07 13.65 -0.24
N GLU A 15 15.19 13.03 -0.64
CA GLU A 15 15.67 12.98 -2.02
C GLU A 15 14.72 12.23 -2.95
N VAL A 16 13.88 11.34 -2.41
CA VAL A 16 12.87 10.60 -3.18
C VAL A 16 11.46 11.21 -3.07
N LYS A 17 11.34 12.42 -2.53
CA LYS A 17 10.07 13.15 -2.44
C LYS A 17 9.47 13.38 -3.82
N GLY A 18 8.14 13.20 -3.93
CA GLY A 18 7.41 13.31 -5.19
C GLY A 18 7.68 12.19 -6.20
N LYS A 19 8.38 11.11 -5.82
CA LYS A 19 8.64 9.94 -6.70
C LYS A 19 7.69 8.77 -6.48
N PHE A 20 6.76 8.89 -5.54
CA PHE A 20 5.91 7.79 -5.08
C PHE A 20 4.47 7.92 -5.59
N ASP A 21 4.10 8.99 -6.29
CA ASP A 21 2.71 9.29 -6.66
C ASP A 21 1.76 9.05 -5.46
N ASP A 22 0.76 8.18 -5.58
CA ASP A 22 -0.14 7.78 -4.47
C ASP A 22 0.21 6.37 -3.90
N TRP A 23 1.40 5.83 -4.18
CA TRP A 23 1.81 4.49 -3.73
C TRP A 23 2.18 4.46 -2.25
N MET A 24 1.18 4.18 -1.39
CA MET A 24 1.38 4.06 0.07
C MET A 24 1.90 2.68 0.53
N PHE A 25 1.75 1.63 -0.28
CA PHE A 25 2.21 0.28 0.03
C PHE A 25 2.52 -0.50 -1.25
N GLY A 26 3.75 -1.00 -1.39
CA GLY A 26 4.18 -1.70 -2.59
C GLY A 26 4.32 -0.77 -3.79
N CYS A 27 4.52 -1.35 -4.97
CA CYS A 27 4.60 -0.62 -6.24
C CYS A 27 4.52 -1.63 -7.38
N ASP A 28 3.59 -1.42 -8.30
CA ASP A 28 3.40 -2.30 -9.46
C ASP A 28 3.83 -1.65 -10.79
N VAL A 29 4.44 -0.46 -10.78
CA VAL A 29 4.86 0.26 -12.00
C VAL A 29 5.71 -0.61 -12.93
N CYS A 30 6.63 -1.42 -12.38
CA CYS A 30 7.46 -2.32 -13.19
C CYS A 30 6.66 -3.48 -13.81
N GLN A 31 5.58 -3.89 -13.18
CA GLN A 31 4.64 -4.87 -13.70
C GLN A 31 3.71 -4.25 -14.74
N ASP A 32 3.21 -3.04 -14.52
CA ASP A 32 2.28 -2.36 -15.42
C ASP A 32 2.90 -2.06 -16.79
N VAL A 33 4.17 -1.66 -16.82
CA VAL A 33 4.91 -1.39 -18.07
C VAL A 33 5.46 -2.65 -18.74
N CYS A 34 5.35 -3.82 -18.09
CA CYS A 34 5.92 -5.05 -18.62
C CYS A 34 5.10 -5.56 -19.82
N PRO A 35 5.70 -5.72 -21.02
CA PRO A 35 4.98 -6.16 -22.21
C PRO A 35 4.43 -7.59 -22.10
N TRP A 36 4.93 -8.39 -21.16
CA TRP A 36 4.45 -9.75 -20.92
C TRP A 36 3.18 -9.79 -20.07
N ASN A 37 2.95 -8.79 -19.22
CA ASN A 37 1.77 -8.77 -18.35
C ASN A 37 0.46 -8.56 -19.10
N ARG A 38 0.49 -8.08 -20.34
CA ARG A 38 -0.69 -8.06 -21.23
C ARG A 38 -1.29 -9.45 -21.51
N PHE A 39 -0.50 -10.51 -21.28
CA PHE A 39 -0.93 -11.90 -21.46
C PHE A 39 -1.42 -12.54 -20.15
N SER A 40 -1.34 -11.82 -19.03
CA SER A 40 -1.79 -12.31 -17.73
C SER A 40 -3.31 -12.52 -17.71
N LYS A 41 -3.77 -13.45 -16.88
CA LYS A 41 -5.19 -13.71 -16.64
C LYS A 41 -5.49 -13.46 -15.16
N PRO A 42 -6.64 -12.85 -14.83
CA PRO A 42 -7.06 -12.72 -13.44
C PRO A 42 -7.12 -14.07 -12.72
N HIS A 43 -6.75 -14.09 -11.45
CA HIS A 43 -6.88 -15.29 -10.63
C HIS A 43 -8.36 -15.61 -10.37
N GLN A 44 -8.64 -16.86 -10.04
CA GLN A 44 -9.97 -17.31 -9.58
C GLN A 44 -9.99 -17.70 -8.10
N GLU A 45 -8.87 -17.53 -7.39
CA GLU A 45 -8.74 -17.85 -5.96
C GLU A 45 -9.60 -16.91 -5.09
N PRO A 46 -10.65 -17.40 -4.42
CA PRO A 46 -11.50 -16.55 -3.58
C PRO A 46 -10.79 -15.93 -2.38
N LEU A 47 -9.77 -16.59 -1.83
CA LEU A 47 -9.01 -16.09 -0.67
C LEU A 47 -8.15 -14.86 -0.98
N LEU A 48 -7.89 -14.60 -2.27
CA LEU A 48 -7.16 -13.41 -2.73
C LEU A 48 -8.08 -12.23 -3.05
N LYS A 49 -9.40 -12.34 -2.82
CA LYS A 49 -10.30 -11.20 -2.98
C LYS A 49 -9.96 -10.10 -1.97
N PRO A 50 -9.97 -8.82 -2.40
CA PRO A 50 -9.72 -7.71 -1.49
C PRO A 50 -10.83 -7.60 -0.44
N ASN A 51 -10.49 -7.05 0.72
CA ASN A 51 -11.48 -6.68 1.73
C ASN A 51 -12.34 -5.52 1.20
N GLU A 52 -13.66 -5.73 1.10
CA GLU A 52 -14.59 -4.74 0.53
C GLU A 52 -14.57 -3.39 1.26
N SER A 53 -14.27 -3.38 2.57
CA SER A 53 -14.19 -2.12 3.33
C SER A 53 -13.11 -1.18 2.74
N ILE A 54 -11.98 -1.74 2.32
CA ILE A 54 -10.85 -0.99 1.73
C ILE A 54 -11.28 -0.31 0.43
N LEU A 55 -12.10 -0.98 -0.39
CA LEU A 55 -12.55 -0.46 -1.68
C LEU A 55 -13.46 0.76 -1.54
N SER A 56 -14.07 0.94 -0.36
CA SER A 56 -14.94 2.07 -0.05
C SER A 56 -14.24 3.22 0.68
N PHE A 57 -12.96 3.08 1.06
CA PHE A 57 -12.25 4.12 1.80
C PHE A 57 -12.03 5.36 0.93
N SER A 58 -12.49 6.50 1.44
CA SER A 58 -12.12 7.80 0.91
C SER A 58 -10.68 8.15 1.28
N LYS A 59 -10.11 9.17 0.64
CA LYS A 59 -8.79 9.70 1.02
C LYS A 59 -8.76 10.07 2.51
N LYS A 60 -9.83 10.69 3.03
CA LYS A 60 -9.94 11.06 4.45
C LYS A 60 -9.89 9.83 5.37
N ASP A 61 -10.53 8.73 5.01
CA ASP A 61 -10.51 7.49 5.80
C ASP A 61 -9.10 6.92 5.92
N TRP A 62 -8.29 7.03 4.86
CA TRP A 62 -6.87 6.67 4.90
C TRP A 62 -6.07 7.60 5.80
N GLU A 63 -6.33 8.90 5.71
CA GLU A 63 -5.62 9.91 6.51
C GLU A 63 -5.91 9.82 8.01
N GLU A 64 -7.11 9.37 8.37
CA GLU A 64 -7.59 9.22 9.74
C GLU A 64 -7.60 7.75 10.22
N ILE A 65 -6.94 6.84 9.48
CA ILE A 65 -6.91 5.41 9.82
C ILE A 65 -6.30 5.21 11.21
N THR A 66 -6.96 4.40 12.03
CA THR A 66 -6.50 4.04 13.39
C THR A 66 -5.83 2.68 13.42
N ASP A 67 -5.03 2.39 14.46
CA ASP A 67 -4.43 1.06 14.66
C ASP A 67 -5.50 -0.04 14.76
N GLU A 68 -6.64 0.25 15.39
CA GLU A 68 -7.77 -0.67 15.48
C GLU A 68 -8.32 -1.01 14.09
N THR A 69 -8.61 0.02 13.28
CA THR A 69 -9.11 -0.17 11.91
C THR A 69 -8.08 -0.90 11.06
N PHE A 70 -6.80 -0.54 11.17
CA PHE A 70 -5.70 -1.20 10.47
C PHE A 70 -5.64 -2.71 10.80
N ARG A 71 -5.66 -3.07 12.09
CA ARG A 71 -5.62 -4.48 12.53
C ARG A 71 -6.82 -5.28 12.06
N LYS A 72 -8.01 -4.67 12.05
CA LYS A 72 -9.25 -5.30 11.61
C LYS A 72 -9.27 -5.52 10.11
N VAL A 73 -8.99 -4.47 9.34
CA VAL A 73 -9.16 -4.45 7.88
C VAL A 73 -8.05 -5.22 7.17
N PHE A 74 -6.81 -5.14 7.68
CA PHE A 74 -5.66 -5.85 7.12
C PHE A 74 -5.34 -7.15 7.83
N LYS A 75 -6.28 -7.71 8.60
CA LYS A 75 -6.10 -9.04 9.19
C LYS A 75 -5.76 -10.03 8.07
N ASP A 76 -4.73 -10.85 8.29
CA ASP A 76 -4.23 -11.86 7.35
C ASP A 76 -3.75 -11.31 5.98
N SER A 77 -3.53 -9.99 5.87
CA SER A 77 -2.98 -9.34 4.68
C SER A 77 -1.46 -9.14 4.78
N ALA A 78 -0.78 -9.18 3.63
CA ALA A 78 0.63 -8.83 3.51
C ALA A 78 0.94 -7.39 3.96
N VAL A 79 -0.07 -6.49 3.94
CA VAL A 79 0.06 -5.10 4.43
C VAL A 79 0.51 -5.05 5.89
N LYS A 80 0.20 -6.07 6.71
CA LYS A 80 0.68 -6.13 8.10
C LYS A 80 2.20 -6.11 8.24
N ARG A 81 2.95 -6.43 7.17
CA ARG A 81 4.41 -6.41 7.17
C ARG A 81 4.98 -5.01 7.40
N THR A 82 4.33 -3.96 6.88
CA THR A 82 4.75 -2.56 7.11
C THR A 82 4.41 -2.07 8.52
N LYS A 83 3.48 -2.76 9.22
CA LYS A 83 2.86 -2.33 10.49
C LYS A 83 2.06 -1.02 10.35
N TYR A 84 1.29 -0.70 11.38
CA TYR A 84 0.47 0.51 11.41
C TYR A 84 1.34 1.77 11.29
N GLU A 85 2.44 1.83 12.04
CA GLU A 85 3.35 2.97 12.07
C GLU A 85 4.02 3.20 10.70
N GLY A 86 4.39 2.11 10.01
CA GLY A 86 4.97 2.19 8.67
C GLY A 86 3.97 2.70 7.63
N LEU A 87 2.71 2.23 7.68
CA LEU A 87 1.66 2.73 6.80
C LEU A 87 1.37 4.22 7.04
N VAL A 88 1.23 4.65 8.31
CA VAL A 88 1.00 6.06 8.67
C VAL A 88 2.17 6.94 8.23
N ARG A 89 3.41 6.47 8.40
CA ARG A 89 4.61 7.17 7.89
C ARG A 89 4.54 7.34 6.37
N ASN A 90 4.15 6.30 5.63
CA ASN A 90 4.02 6.38 4.17
C ASN A 90 2.94 7.39 3.77
N LEU A 91 1.77 7.33 4.42
CA LEU A 91 0.67 8.26 4.16
C LEU A 91 1.07 9.71 4.40
N ASN A 92 1.79 9.99 5.49
CA ASN A 92 2.29 11.33 5.77
C ASN A 92 3.30 11.79 4.72
N PHE A 93 4.22 10.91 4.29
CA PHE A 93 5.17 11.23 3.23
C PHE A 93 4.51 11.59 1.89
N LEU A 94 3.33 11.03 1.59
CA LEU A 94 2.57 11.33 0.39
C LEU A 94 1.75 12.64 0.48
N LYS A 95 1.48 13.14 1.69
CA LYS A 95 0.79 14.43 1.89
C LYS A 95 1.71 15.63 1.67
N ASP A 96 3.00 15.45 1.98
CA ASP A 96 4.02 16.51 1.96
C ASP A 96 4.50 16.86 0.55
#